data_AF-A0A2N0VXB1-F1
#
_entry.id   AF-A0A2N0VXB1-F1
#
_cell.length_a   1.000
_cell.length_b   1.000
_cell.length_c   1.000
_cell.angle_alpha   90.00
_cell.angle_beta   90.00
_cell.angle_gamma   90.00
#
_symmetry.space_group_name_H-M   'P 1'
#
loop_
_entity.id
_entity.type
_entity.pdbx_description
1 polymer ?
#
loop_
_entity_poly.entity_id
_entity_poly.type
_entity_poly.pdbx_seq_one_letter_code
_entity_poly.pdbx_strand_id
1 'polypeptide(L)'
;MMSINQIIKSSIRNELISLSAWLVSIDEYFYLIDYDENSDYSKSPRLLIENKGLLDIFKSDGRILFNGGGPLLLHPVKVKGYIFTEPLSENKILYLKGIFIKSENNWLQVNLDLPNKGLLDWNDIF
;
A
#
# COMPACT_ATOMS: atom_id res chain seq x y z
N MET A 1 8.34 -2.62 -16.76
CA MET A 1 7.84 -2.30 -15.42
C MET A 1 8.84 -2.88 -14.43
N MET A 2 9.32 -2.10 -13.46
CA MET A 2 10.34 -2.57 -12.51
C MET A 2 9.65 -3.38 -11.40
N SER A 3 10.20 -4.54 -11.04
CA SER A 3 9.64 -5.37 -9.97
C SER A 3 10.01 -4.81 -8.58
N ILE A 4 9.26 -5.16 -7.55
CA ILE A 4 9.55 -4.81 -6.15
C ILE A 4 10.93 -5.31 -5.77
N ASN A 5 11.29 -6.54 -6.15
CA ASN A 5 12.63 -7.09 -5.91
C ASN A 5 13.74 -6.24 -6.58
N GLN A 6 13.51 -5.78 -7.81
CA GLN A 6 14.44 -4.89 -8.52
C GLN A 6 14.54 -3.52 -7.83
N ILE A 7 13.43 -2.98 -7.32
CA ILE A 7 13.43 -1.72 -6.57
C ILE A 7 14.24 -1.87 -5.30
N ILE A 8 14.02 -2.93 -4.52
CA ILE A 8 14.75 -3.21 -3.27
C ILE A 8 16.26 -3.26 -3.52
N LYS A 9 16.70 -3.90 -4.61
CA LYS A 9 18.12 -4.08 -4.96
C LYS A 9 18.76 -2.94 -5.74
N SER A 10 17.98 -1.98 -6.23
CA SER A 10 18.53 -0.91 -7.08
C SER A 10 19.31 0.12 -6.27
N SER A 11 19.99 1.04 -6.94
CA SER A 11 20.60 2.23 -6.30
C SER A 11 19.70 3.46 -6.36
N ILE A 12 18.42 3.30 -6.72
CA ILE A 12 17.45 4.41 -6.85
C ILE A 12 17.28 5.09 -5.50
N ARG A 13 17.44 6.42 -5.48
CA ARG A 13 17.25 7.29 -4.31
C ARG A 13 16.52 8.55 -4.73
N ASN A 14 15.47 8.92 -4.00
CA ASN A 14 14.71 10.16 -4.18
C ASN A 14 14.09 10.35 -5.59
N GLU A 15 13.91 9.26 -6.34
CA GLU A 15 13.23 9.32 -7.64
C GLU A 15 11.73 9.07 -7.47
N LEU A 16 10.94 9.80 -8.25
CA LEU A 16 9.51 9.57 -8.38
C LEU A 16 9.29 8.36 -9.26
N ILE A 17 8.80 7.28 -8.67
CA ILE A 17 8.48 6.05 -9.39
C ILE A 17 6.97 5.86 -9.54
N SER A 18 6.60 5.03 -10.50
CA SER A 18 5.24 4.52 -10.67
C SER A 18 5.30 3.03 -10.93
N LEU A 19 4.53 2.25 -10.19
CA LEU A 19 4.56 0.79 -10.25
C LEU A 19 3.17 0.20 -10.01
N SER A 20 2.95 -1.00 -10.54
CA SER A 20 1.75 -1.80 -10.24
C SER A 20 2.17 -3.00 -9.39
N ALA A 21 1.45 -3.27 -8.32
CA ALA A 21 1.80 -4.26 -7.31
C ALA A 21 0.53 -4.76 -6.59
N TRP A 22 0.68 -5.78 -5.75
CA TRP A 22 -0.30 -6.06 -4.70
C TRP A 22 0.00 -5.21 -3.48
N LEU A 23 -1.03 -4.55 -2.95
CA LEU A 23 -1.00 -3.94 -1.63
C LEU A 23 -1.39 -4.99 -0.60
N VAL A 24 -0.52 -5.19 0.39
CA VAL A 24 -0.72 -6.11 1.51
C VAL A 24 -0.71 -5.36 2.82
N SER A 25 -1.68 -5.65 3.70
CA SER A 25 -1.66 -5.22 5.10
C SER A 25 -1.22 -6.39 5.97
N ILE A 26 -0.23 -6.16 6.84
CA ILE A 26 0.19 -7.08 7.90
C ILE A 26 0.29 -6.26 9.18
N ASP A 27 -0.52 -6.62 10.17
CA ASP A 27 -0.74 -5.83 11.39
C ASP A 27 -1.22 -4.41 11.06
N GLU A 28 -0.47 -3.37 11.43
CA GLU A 28 -0.78 -1.96 11.14
C GLU A 28 0.05 -1.40 9.96
N TYR A 29 0.83 -2.24 9.29
CA TYR A 29 1.76 -1.83 8.24
C TYR A 29 1.31 -2.26 6.86
N PHE A 30 1.57 -1.39 5.89
CA PHE A 30 1.28 -1.64 4.48
C PHE A 30 2.55 -1.92 3.69
N TYR A 31 2.47 -2.92 2.83
CA TYR A 31 3.55 -3.38 1.98
C TYR A 31 3.10 -3.50 0.54
N LEU A 32 4.03 -3.31 -0.39
CA LEU A 32 3.85 -3.69 -1.79
C LEU A 32 4.64 -4.96 -2.09
N ILE A 33 4.00 -5.91 -2.75
CA ILE A 33 4.63 -7.11 -3.29
C ILE A 33 4.37 -7.20 -4.80
N ASP A 34 5.23 -7.93 -5.51
CA ASP A 34 5.08 -8.09 -6.96
C ASP A 34 3.72 -8.69 -7.33
N TYR A 35 3.13 -8.19 -8.43
CA TYR A 35 1.90 -8.74 -8.99
C TYR A 35 2.21 -10.04 -9.74
N ASP A 36 2.18 -11.16 -9.03
CA ASP A 36 2.27 -12.50 -9.59
C ASP A 36 1.19 -13.37 -8.96
N GLU A 37 0.32 -13.92 -9.81
CA GLU A 37 -0.87 -14.69 -9.43
C GLU A 37 -0.52 -16.02 -8.73
N ASN A 38 0.75 -16.46 -8.80
CA ASN A 38 1.25 -17.68 -8.17
C ASN A 38 2.16 -17.42 -6.96
N SER A 39 2.38 -16.16 -6.59
CA SER A 39 3.35 -15.81 -5.56
C SER A 39 2.76 -15.99 -4.15
N ASP A 40 3.44 -16.79 -3.33
CA ASP A 40 3.20 -16.88 -1.90
C ASP A 40 3.54 -15.52 -1.26
N TYR A 41 2.50 -14.77 -0.87
CA TYR A 41 2.65 -13.43 -0.30
C TYR A 41 3.52 -13.42 0.97
N SER A 42 3.61 -14.56 1.68
CA SER A 42 4.43 -14.68 2.88
C SER A 42 5.95 -14.72 2.60
N LYS A 43 6.35 -15.11 1.39
CA LYS A 43 7.75 -15.24 0.96
C LYS A 43 8.17 -14.21 -0.09
N SER A 44 7.23 -13.39 -0.54
CA SER A 44 7.47 -12.39 -1.58
C SER A 44 8.29 -11.21 -1.05
N PRO A 45 9.28 -10.72 -1.81
CA PRO A 45 9.96 -9.46 -1.49
C PRO A 45 8.92 -8.35 -1.31
N ARG A 46 9.06 -7.59 -0.21
CA ARG A 46 8.09 -6.57 0.19
C ARG A 46 8.75 -5.21 0.35
N LEU A 47 8.10 -4.20 -0.18
CA LEU A 47 8.49 -2.81 -0.03
C LEU A 47 7.54 -2.15 0.98
N LEU A 48 8.10 -1.68 2.09
CA LEU A 48 7.32 -0.99 3.12
C LEU A 48 6.80 0.35 2.56
N ILE A 49 5.54 0.63 2.84
CA ILE A 49 4.95 1.96 2.61
C ILE A 49 5.03 2.75 3.91
N GLU A 50 5.68 3.91 3.87
CA GLU A 50 5.61 4.88 4.94
C GLU A 50 4.37 5.74 4.77
N ASN A 51 3.32 5.43 5.56
CA ASN A 51 2.17 6.31 5.66
C ASN A 51 1.43 6.12 7.00
N LYS A 52 1.44 7.20 7.81
CA LYS A 52 0.83 7.26 9.16
C LYS A 52 -0.69 7.54 9.18
N GLY A 53 -1.39 7.45 8.04
CA GLY A 53 -2.84 7.63 7.96
C GLY A 53 -3.53 6.70 6.96
N LEU A 54 -2.75 5.86 6.27
CA LEU A 54 -3.29 5.00 5.21
C LEU A 54 -4.33 4.01 5.75
N LEU A 55 -4.09 3.48 6.97
CA LEU A 55 -5.04 2.61 7.64
C LEU A 55 -6.39 3.31 7.85
N ASP A 56 -6.37 4.54 8.36
CA ASP A 56 -7.59 5.31 8.62
C ASP A 56 -8.31 5.66 7.32
N ILE A 57 -7.57 6.04 6.28
CA ILE A 57 -8.12 6.29 4.95
C ILE A 57 -8.83 5.04 4.43
N PHE A 58 -8.18 3.89 4.45
CA PHE A 58 -8.78 2.64 3.97
C PHE A 58 -9.97 2.19 4.82
N LYS A 59 -9.94 2.42 6.15
CA LYS A 59 -11.10 2.19 7.04
C LYS A 59 -12.27 3.08 6.63
N SER A 60 -12.02 4.38 6.43
CA SER A 60 -13.05 5.36 6.07
C SER A 60 -13.65 5.13 4.68
N ASP A 61 -12.85 4.64 3.73
CA ASP A 61 -13.28 4.29 2.37
C ASP A 61 -14.00 2.93 2.32
N GLY A 62 -14.09 2.21 3.45
CA GLY A 62 -14.79 0.93 3.56
C GLY A 62 -14.10 -0.23 2.83
N ARG A 63 -12.80 -0.11 2.52
CA ARG A 63 -12.06 -1.09 1.69
C ARG A 63 -11.17 -2.04 2.47
N ILE A 64 -11.18 -1.98 3.80
CA ILE A 64 -10.48 -2.96 4.64
C ILE A 64 -11.42 -4.11 4.96
N LEU A 65 -11.04 -5.31 4.51
CA LEU A 65 -11.61 -6.55 5.00
C LEU A 65 -10.84 -6.97 6.27
N PHE A 66 -11.52 -6.96 7.40
CA PHE A 66 -11.00 -7.55 8.63
C PHE A 66 -11.34 -9.04 8.63
N ASN A 67 -10.34 -9.91 8.66
CA ASN A 67 -10.57 -11.35 8.73
C ASN A 67 -10.00 -11.90 10.04
N GLY A 68 -10.88 -12.24 10.98
CA GLY A 68 -10.67 -13.18 12.10
C GLY A 68 -9.38 -13.11 12.95
N GLY A 69 -8.63 -12.01 12.92
CA GLY A 69 -7.33 -11.90 13.63
C GLY A 69 -6.45 -10.71 13.23
N GLY A 70 -6.76 -9.99 12.15
CA GLY A 70 -6.08 -8.75 11.75
C GLY A 70 -6.57 -8.23 10.39
N PRO A 71 -6.20 -7.00 9.97
CA PRO A 71 -6.53 -6.49 8.64
C PRO A 71 -5.65 -7.19 7.59
N LEU A 72 -6.24 -8.08 6.79
CA LEU A 72 -5.60 -8.70 5.63
C LEU A 72 -6.19 -8.06 4.37
N LEU A 73 -5.54 -6.99 3.92
CA LEU A 73 -5.86 -6.35 2.65
C LEU A 73 -4.97 -6.97 1.58
N LEU A 74 -5.54 -7.53 0.51
CA LEU A 74 -4.79 -7.99 -0.66
C LEU A 74 -5.48 -7.42 -1.91
N HIS A 75 -4.99 -6.29 -2.43
CA HIS A 75 -5.60 -5.64 -3.59
C HIS A 75 -4.57 -5.24 -4.66
N PRO A 76 -4.89 -5.37 -5.96
CA PRO A 76 -4.03 -4.83 -6.99
C PRO A 76 -4.07 -3.31 -6.91
N VAL A 77 -2.89 -2.69 -6.88
CA VAL A 77 -2.73 -1.24 -6.80
C VAL A 77 -1.78 -0.73 -7.87
N LYS A 78 -2.01 0.51 -8.28
CA LYS A 78 -1.02 1.34 -8.98
C LYS A 78 -0.62 2.44 -8.03
N VAL A 79 0.66 2.53 -7.72
CA VAL A 79 1.18 3.57 -6.82
C VAL A 79 2.10 4.50 -7.56
N LYS A 80 2.16 5.72 -7.06
CA LYS A 80 3.13 6.75 -7.43
C LYS A 80 3.73 7.30 -6.16
N GLY A 81 5.05 7.37 -6.08
CA GLY A 81 5.72 7.75 -4.84
C GLY A 81 7.22 7.89 -4.98
N TYR A 82 7.87 8.30 -3.90
CA TYR A 82 9.32 8.43 -3.83
C TYR A 82 9.91 7.27 -3.04
N ILE A 83 11.03 6.73 -3.53
CA ILE A 83 11.81 5.76 -2.78
C ILE A 83 12.81 6.51 -1.91
N PHE A 84 12.60 6.40 -0.60
CA PHE A 84 13.58 6.78 0.39
C PHE A 84 14.42 5.57 0.76
N THR A 85 15.74 5.75 0.90
CA THR A 85 16.64 4.72 1.40
C THR A 85 17.14 5.16 2.76
N GLU A 86 16.83 4.39 3.79
CA GLU A 86 17.26 4.71 5.14
C GLU A 86 18.80 4.64 5.22
N PRO A 87 19.48 5.72 5.68
CA PRO A 87 20.94 5.81 5.62
C PRO A 87 21.68 4.72 6.41
N LEU A 88 21.06 4.16 7.45
CA LEU A 88 21.70 3.24 8.39
C LEU A 88 21.43 1.76 8.08
N SER A 89 20.24 1.44 7.56
CA SER A 89 19.82 0.06 7.30
C SER A 89 19.84 -0.30 5.81
N GLU A 90 20.04 0.70 4.93
CA GLU A 90 19.82 0.60 3.48
C GLU A 90 18.42 0.12 3.08
N ASN A 91 17.48 0.08 4.04
CA ASN A 91 16.11 -0.32 3.76
C ASN A 91 15.42 0.73 2.90
N LYS A 92 14.68 0.22 1.91
CA LYS A 92 13.90 1.08 1.03
C LYS A 92 12.48 1.18 1.54
N ILE A 93 12.01 2.42 1.55
CA ILE A 93 10.70 2.80 2.03
C ILE A 93 10.04 3.62 0.93
N LEU A 94 8.78 3.31 0.63
CA LEU A 94 7.99 4.04 -0.33
C LEU A 94 7.15 5.11 0.38
N TYR A 95 7.41 6.36 0.05
CA TYR A 95 6.54 7.48 0.40
C TYR A 95 5.50 7.69 -0.70
N LEU A 96 4.22 7.47 -0.39
CA LEU A 96 3.14 7.58 -1.37
C LEU A 96 2.83 9.04 -1.72
N LYS A 97 2.76 9.32 -3.02
CA LYS A 97 2.18 10.55 -3.58
C LYS A 97 0.79 10.30 -4.17
N GLY A 98 0.48 9.06 -4.53
CA GLY A 98 -0.84 8.66 -5.01
C GLY A 98 -0.96 7.14 -5.10
N ILE A 99 -2.17 6.64 -4.91
CA ILE A 99 -2.49 5.22 -5.03
C ILE A 99 -3.84 5.06 -5.69
N PHE A 100 -3.91 4.13 -6.63
CA PHE A 100 -5.14 3.68 -7.28
C PHE A 100 -5.34 2.22 -6.94
N ILE A 101 -6.56 1.84 -6.57
CA ILE A 101 -6.91 0.47 -6.24
C ILE A 101 -7.81 -0.07 -7.33
N LYS A 102 -7.60 -1.32 -7.73
CA LYS A 102 -8.50 -2.03 -8.62
C LYS A 102 -9.78 -2.40 -7.85
N SER A 103 -10.92 -1.92 -8.33
CA SER A 103 -12.26 -2.27 -7.85
C SER A 103 -13.04 -2.77 -9.07
N GLU A 104 -13.40 -4.05 -9.05
CA GLU A 104 -13.98 -4.76 -10.20
C GLU A 104 -13.10 -4.58 -11.45
N ASN A 105 -13.57 -3.78 -12.41
CA ASN A 105 -12.89 -3.46 -13.67
C ASN A 105 -12.33 -2.03 -13.73
N ASN A 106 -12.48 -1.24 -12.67
CA ASN A 106 -12.09 0.16 -12.63
C ASN A 106 -10.90 0.40 -11.68
N TRP A 107 -10.11 1.44 -11.97
CA TRP A 107 -9.06 1.94 -11.08
C TRP A 107 -9.59 3.17 -10.34
N LEU A 108 -9.72 3.06 -9.02
CA LEU A 108 -10.23 4.15 -8.19
C LEU A 108 -9.07 4.81 -7.46
N GLN A 109 -8.96 6.13 -7.58
CA GLN A 109 -7.94 6.90 -6.89
C GLN A 109 -8.30 7.05 -5.42
N VAL A 110 -7.35 6.76 -4.53
CA VAL A 110 -7.48 7.05 -3.10
C VAL A 110 -6.99 8.46 -2.86
N ASN A 111 -7.80 9.23 -2.14
CA ASN A 111 -7.39 10.54 -1.67
C ASN A 111 -6.50 10.40 -0.43
N LEU A 112 -5.20 10.68 -0.59
CA LEU A 112 -4.23 10.63 0.50
C LEU A 112 -4.27 11.86 1.41
N ASP A 113 -4.94 12.94 0.96
CA ASP A 113 -5.05 14.22 1.67
C ASP A 113 -6.35 14.34 2.48
N LEU A 114 -7.14 13.26 2.59
CA LEU A 114 -8.35 13.25 3.41
C LEU A 114 -7.97 13.64 4.85
N PRO A 115 -8.44 14.80 5.37
CA PRO A 115 -8.28 15.09 6.79
C PRO A 115 -9.05 14.00 7.54
N ASN A 116 -8.48 13.46 8.61
CA ASN A 116 -9.14 12.58 9.60
C ASN A 116 -10.33 13.31 10.27
N LYS A 117 -11.35 13.71 9.49
CA LYS A 117 -12.54 14.42 9.91
C LYS A 117 -13.74 13.55 9.56
N GLY A 118 -14.26 12.89 10.58
CA GLY A 118 -15.48 12.13 10.51
C GLY A 118 -15.22 10.65 10.29
N LEU A 119 -14.90 9.95 11.38
CA LEU A 119 -15.31 8.56 11.54
C LEU A 119 -16.83 8.54 11.34
N LEU A 120 -17.28 8.22 10.12
CA LEU A 120 -18.62 7.68 9.92
C LEU A 120 -18.58 6.30 10.58
N ASP A 121 -19.01 6.29 11.84
CA ASP A 121 -19.17 5.08 12.62
C ASP A 121 -20.29 4.28 11.95
N TRP A 122 -19.99 3.07 11.46
CA TRP A 122 -20.99 2.19 10.85
C TRP A 122 -22.08 1.75 11.84
N ASN A 123 -21.92 2.06 13.13
CA ASN A 123 -22.94 1.93 14.17
C ASN A 123 -24.10 2.94 14.02
N ASP A 124 -24.01 3.95 13.15
CA ASP A 124 -25.09 4.91 12.89
C ASP A 124 -26.03 4.49 11.74
N ILE A 125 -25.85 3.30 11.11
CA ILE A 125 -26.65 2.86 9.94
C ILE A 125 -27.48 1.59 10.19
N PHE A 126 -27.50 1.03 11.41
CA PHE A 126 -28.42 -0.08 11.75
C PHE A 126 -29.03 0.04 13.14
#